data_AF-A0A5B6Z0P7-F1
#
_entry.id   AF-A0A5B6Z0P7-F1
#
_cell.length_a   1.000
_cell.length_b   1.000
_cell.length_c   1.000
_cell.angle_alpha   90.00
_cell.angle_beta   90.00
_cell.angle_gamma   90.00
#
_symmetry.space_group_name_H-M   'P 1'
#
loop_
_entity.id
_entity.type
_entity.pdbx_description
1 polymer ?
#
loop_
_entity_poly.entity_id
_entity_poly.type
_entity_poly.pdbx_seq_one_letter_code
_entity_poly.pdbx_strand_id
1 'polypeptide(L)'
;GTFQKLLQTPCTPKMPLFHHRLPLSLNHPHLLLFSSTTTSLATITTKPKTPILTMSFSSSSSSPSPSVQKDPDQQNLLLPQVLKYHNQTKHSFTNYARGPHGLDWANQPNPFRRYVSAPLVPLQHFPTDNSNPATIDDPLYSSVFSSLPSPKPISKSTISRLLYDSLALSAWKTAGFSTWSLRVNPSSGNLHPTEAYVIAPAIESVSNSPFVAHYAPKEHSLEIRTHIPSGFLPNFFPEGSFLVGFSSIFWREAWKYGERAFRYCNHDVGHAIAAVSMAAAGLGWDVKLLDGLGYVDLEKLMGLEIFPEFKIPSRPVKGKLPEIEFEHPDCVLVVFPNGVGNFDVNYKELSSALSEFSKLEWKGKPNLLSKEHVCWDIIYRTAEAVKKPLTAGNEFMVNPFRGSGIFSESSYKGLTLREIVRKRRSAVDMDGVTIMDRGTFYQILLHCLPSGSQKNEKQRKQLALPFRALPWDSEVHAALFVHRVAGLPKGLYFLVRNEDHFNDLKKATRSDFKWEKPEGCPHDLPLYELARGDCRDLSKRLSCHQDIASDGCFSLGMVAHFEPTLRDKAVWMYPRLFWE
;
A
#
# COMPACT_ATOMS: atom_id res chain seq x y z
N GLY A 1 39.93 13.54 1.70
CA GLY A 1 39.87 13.03 3.07
C GLY A 1 38.44 13.08 3.56
N THR A 2 37.86 11.91 3.80
CA THR A 2 36.72 11.61 4.68
C THR A 2 35.36 12.29 4.42
N PHE A 3 34.59 11.72 3.48
CA PHE A 3 33.11 11.68 3.50
C PHE A 3 32.67 10.31 2.97
N GLN A 4 32.90 9.27 3.77
CA GLN A 4 32.45 7.91 3.48
C GLN A 4 32.12 7.22 4.82
N LYS A 5 31.06 7.69 5.49
CA LYS A 5 30.45 7.06 6.67
C LYS A 5 29.11 7.73 6.94
N LEU A 6 28.04 7.18 6.38
CA LEU A 6 26.66 7.28 6.88
C LEU A 6 25.77 6.42 5.98
N LEU A 7 25.95 5.11 6.12
CA LEU A 7 25.01 4.02 5.79
C LEU A 7 25.68 2.72 6.26
N GLN A 8 26.09 2.66 7.54
CA GLN A 8 26.64 1.45 8.17
C GLN A 8 26.23 1.41 9.64
N THR A 9 25.40 0.43 10.00
CA THR A 9 25.43 -0.18 11.34
C THR A 9 26.42 -1.36 11.31
N PRO A 10 27.23 -1.59 12.35
CA PRO A 10 28.37 -2.49 12.28
C PRO A 10 28.01 -3.89 12.82
N CYS A 11 28.24 -4.93 12.03
CA CYS A 11 28.39 -6.30 12.54
C CYS A 11 29.27 -7.08 11.56
N THR A 12 30.55 -7.29 11.90
CA THR A 12 31.32 -8.52 11.66
C THR A 12 32.78 -8.36 12.12
N PRO A 13 33.37 -9.36 12.81
CA PRO A 13 34.81 -9.41 13.08
C PRO A 13 35.59 -9.99 11.89
N LYS A 14 36.82 -9.49 11.72
CA LYS A 14 37.78 -9.83 10.66
C LYS A 14 38.37 -11.25 10.82
N MET A 15 38.57 -11.98 9.72
CA MET A 15 39.75 -12.83 9.42
C MET A 15 39.72 -13.40 7.96
N PRO A 16 40.82 -13.98 7.41
CA PRO A 16 41.39 -13.52 6.14
C PRO A 16 41.22 -14.43 4.89
N LEU A 17 41.54 -13.79 3.77
CA LEU A 17 41.76 -14.21 2.37
C LEU A 17 42.16 -15.68 2.12
N PHE A 18 41.45 -16.32 1.17
CA PHE A 18 41.99 -17.37 0.31
C PHE A 18 41.54 -17.19 -1.14
N HIS A 19 42.52 -17.18 -2.05
CA HIS A 19 42.38 -17.27 -3.50
C HIS A 19 42.03 -18.71 -3.92
N HIS A 20 41.11 -18.90 -4.88
CA HIS A 20 41.42 -19.49 -6.19
C HIS A 20 40.20 -19.84 -7.07
N ARG A 21 40.37 -19.48 -8.36
CA ARG A 21 40.07 -20.20 -9.63
C ARG A 21 38.62 -20.51 -10.06
N LEU A 22 38.24 -19.81 -11.14
CA LEU A 22 37.30 -20.20 -12.20
C LEU A 22 37.81 -21.40 -13.03
N PRO A 23 36.89 -22.17 -13.66
CA PRO A 23 36.78 -22.16 -15.14
C PRO A 23 35.31 -22.09 -15.60
N LEU A 24 34.91 -21.28 -16.58
CA LEU A 24 35.01 -21.40 -18.06
C LEU A 24 34.30 -22.63 -18.68
N SER A 25 33.12 -22.34 -19.27
CA SER A 25 32.68 -22.60 -20.66
C SER A 25 32.62 -24.03 -21.24
N LEU A 26 31.46 -24.36 -21.87
CA LEU A 26 31.26 -24.90 -23.26
C LEU A 26 29.82 -25.50 -23.34
N ASN A 27 28.85 -24.89 -24.04
CA ASN A 27 28.48 -24.94 -25.48
C ASN A 27 27.82 -26.24 -26.02
N HIS A 28 26.52 -26.09 -26.39
CA HIS A 28 25.81 -26.58 -27.60
C HIS A 28 25.47 -28.08 -27.81
N PRO A 29 24.57 -28.47 -28.75
CA PRO A 29 23.32 -27.83 -29.26
C PRO A 29 22.16 -28.81 -29.64
N HIS A 30 21.06 -28.23 -30.17
CA HIS A 30 20.07 -28.71 -31.18
C HIS A 30 19.24 -29.99 -30.96
N LEU A 31 17.90 -29.85 -31.08
CA LEU A 31 17.11 -30.47 -32.18
C LEU A 31 15.66 -29.95 -32.22
N LEU A 32 15.25 -29.58 -33.43
CA LEU A 32 13.88 -29.27 -33.88
C LEU A 32 13.15 -30.58 -34.21
N LEU A 33 11.81 -30.59 -34.17
CA LEU A 33 10.94 -31.24 -35.17
C LEU A 33 9.47 -30.81 -35.01
N PHE A 34 8.82 -30.65 -36.16
CA PHE A 34 7.46 -30.15 -36.44
C PHE A 34 6.39 -31.25 -36.38
N SER A 35 5.12 -30.84 -36.20
CA SER A 35 3.89 -31.19 -37.00
C SER A 35 2.65 -31.09 -36.09
N SER A 36 1.65 -30.20 -36.22
CA SER A 36 0.62 -29.90 -37.25
C SER A 36 -0.44 -30.99 -37.50
N THR A 37 -1.73 -30.68 -37.19
CA THR A 37 -3.01 -30.91 -37.93
C THR A 37 -4.23 -31.03 -36.96
N THR A 38 -5.19 -30.07 -36.96
CA THR A 38 -6.56 -30.04 -37.58
C THR A 38 -7.55 -31.09 -37.00
N THR A 39 -8.87 -30.92 -36.73
CA THR A 39 -9.96 -30.02 -37.20
C THR A 39 -11.27 -30.30 -36.40
N SER A 40 -12.25 -29.37 -36.51
CA SER A 40 -13.74 -29.57 -36.48
C SER A 40 -14.48 -29.69 -35.13
N LEU A 41 -15.24 -28.69 -34.66
CA LEU A 41 -16.63 -28.26 -34.99
C LEU A 41 -17.76 -29.24 -34.63
N ALA A 42 -18.64 -28.81 -33.71
CA ALA A 42 -20.07 -29.13 -33.70
C ALA A 42 -20.85 -28.13 -32.83
N THR A 43 -21.81 -27.47 -33.46
CA THR A 43 -22.75 -26.46 -32.94
C THR A 43 -24.08 -27.14 -32.71
N ILE A 44 -24.75 -26.99 -31.55
CA ILE A 44 -26.22 -27.14 -31.46
C ILE A 44 -26.81 -26.13 -30.47
N THR A 45 -27.66 -25.28 -31.03
CA THR A 45 -28.63 -24.38 -30.42
C THR A 45 -29.85 -25.11 -29.84
N THR A 46 -30.44 -24.63 -28.74
CA THR A 46 -31.90 -24.40 -28.62
C THR A 46 -32.29 -23.78 -27.26
N LYS A 47 -33.13 -22.75 -27.31
CA LYS A 47 -34.02 -22.15 -26.28
C LYS A 47 -35.42 -22.10 -26.92
N PRO A 48 -36.53 -21.66 -26.28
CA PRO A 48 -36.80 -21.33 -24.86
C PRO A 48 -38.14 -21.94 -24.36
N LYS A 49 -38.55 -21.65 -23.12
CA LYS A 49 -39.96 -21.37 -22.75
C LYS A 49 -40.05 -20.78 -21.33
N THR A 50 -40.66 -19.60 -21.24
CA THR A 50 -41.16 -18.93 -20.03
C THR A 50 -42.50 -19.55 -19.59
N PRO A 51 -42.91 -19.34 -18.32
CA PRO A 51 -44.05 -18.45 -18.13
C PRO A 51 -43.90 -17.47 -16.95
N ILE A 52 -44.62 -16.36 -17.11
CA ILE A 52 -44.80 -15.25 -16.18
C ILE A 52 -45.89 -15.63 -15.16
N LEU A 53 -45.66 -15.35 -13.89
CA LEU A 53 -46.67 -15.39 -12.83
C LEU A 53 -46.55 -14.13 -11.99
N THR A 54 -47.54 -13.25 -12.15
CA THR A 54 -47.84 -12.10 -11.30
C THR A 54 -48.52 -12.56 -10.01
N MET A 55 -48.00 -12.16 -8.85
CA MET A 55 -48.77 -11.99 -7.61
C MET A 55 -48.12 -10.90 -6.74
N SER A 56 -48.91 -9.89 -6.41
CA SER A 56 -48.65 -8.90 -5.36
C SER A 56 -49.03 -9.49 -4.01
N PHE A 57 -48.25 -9.30 -2.93
CA PHE A 57 -48.75 -9.08 -1.56
C PHE A 57 -47.67 -8.52 -0.61
N SER A 58 -48.04 -7.39 -0.02
CA SER A 58 -47.80 -6.83 1.32
C SER A 58 -46.64 -7.29 2.22
N SER A 59 -45.91 -6.26 2.67
CA SER A 59 -45.16 -6.07 3.92
C SER A 59 -45.29 -7.12 5.04
N SER A 60 -44.14 -7.66 5.46
CA SER A 60 -43.91 -8.08 6.86
C SER A 60 -42.42 -8.02 7.24
N SER A 61 -42.18 -7.37 8.38
CA SER A 61 -41.11 -7.55 9.38
C SER A 61 -39.69 -7.91 8.90
N SER A 62 -38.81 -6.93 9.02
CA SER A 62 -37.35 -7.06 9.03
C SER A 62 -36.86 -8.06 10.09
N SER A 63 -36.37 -9.20 9.63
CA SER A 63 -35.50 -10.10 10.41
C SER A 63 -34.04 -9.79 10.07
N PRO A 64 -33.11 -9.85 11.03
CA PRO A 64 -31.72 -9.48 10.82
C PRO A 64 -31.06 -10.46 9.83
N SER A 65 -30.37 -9.91 8.83
CA SER A 65 -29.58 -10.64 7.85
C SER A 65 -28.58 -11.58 8.53
N PRO A 66 -28.34 -12.80 7.99
CA PRO A 66 -27.40 -13.74 8.57
C PRO A 66 -25.98 -13.18 8.40
N SER A 67 -25.36 -12.84 9.53
CA SER A 67 -23.93 -12.58 9.58
C SER A 67 -23.18 -13.81 9.04
N VAL A 68 -22.20 -13.57 8.17
CA VAL A 68 -21.24 -14.60 7.75
C VAL A 68 -20.56 -15.11 9.02
N GLN A 69 -20.99 -16.29 9.50
CA GLN A 69 -20.41 -16.92 10.68
C GLN A 69 -18.94 -17.26 10.35
N LYS A 70 -18.03 -16.46 10.91
CA LYS A 70 -16.60 -16.76 10.94
C LYS A 70 -16.45 -18.06 11.72
N ASP A 71 -15.80 -19.07 11.13
CA ASP A 71 -15.45 -20.29 11.85
C ASP A 71 -14.46 -19.95 12.97
N PRO A 72 -14.89 -19.94 14.25
CA PRO A 72 -14.03 -19.55 15.37
C PRO A 72 -12.82 -20.48 15.51
N ASP A 73 -12.95 -21.75 15.07
CA ASP A 73 -11.91 -22.76 15.21
C ASP A 73 -10.74 -22.48 14.25
N GLN A 74 -11.02 -22.02 13.03
CA GLN A 74 -9.97 -21.65 12.08
C GLN A 74 -9.18 -20.43 12.54
N GLN A 75 -9.84 -19.40 13.08
CA GLN A 75 -9.17 -18.19 13.55
C GLN A 75 -8.27 -18.45 14.76
N ASN A 76 -8.70 -19.33 15.67
CA ASN A 76 -7.91 -19.76 16.82
C ASN A 76 -6.62 -20.49 16.42
N LEU A 77 -6.59 -21.17 15.26
CA LEU A 77 -5.40 -21.84 14.73
C LEU A 77 -4.41 -20.86 14.06
N LEU A 78 -4.91 -19.79 13.44
CA LEU A 78 -4.08 -18.86 12.66
C LEU A 78 -3.47 -17.73 13.51
N LEU A 79 -4.20 -17.26 14.52
CA LEU A 79 -3.75 -16.15 15.38
C LEU A 79 -2.38 -16.40 16.04
N PRO A 80 -2.07 -17.60 16.58
CA PRO A 80 -0.75 -17.88 17.13
C PRO A 80 0.40 -17.67 16.14
N GLN A 81 0.22 -17.98 14.85
CA GLN A 81 1.24 -17.77 13.82
C GLN A 81 1.51 -16.27 13.60
N VAL A 82 0.47 -15.45 13.57
CA VAL A 82 0.59 -13.99 13.41
C VAL A 82 1.25 -13.35 14.63
N LEU A 83 0.83 -13.73 15.84
CA LEU A 83 1.45 -13.25 17.08
C LEU A 83 2.91 -13.70 17.19
N LYS A 84 3.23 -14.92 16.78
CA LYS A 84 4.60 -15.43 16.70
C LYS A 84 5.45 -14.58 15.76
N TYR A 85 4.98 -14.35 14.53
CA TYR A 85 5.69 -13.48 13.58
C TYR A 85 5.87 -12.07 14.14
N HIS A 86 4.81 -11.48 14.72
CA HIS A 86 4.89 -10.15 15.31
C HIS A 86 5.88 -10.08 16.49
N ASN A 87 6.02 -11.12 17.30
CA ASN A 87 6.99 -11.09 18.39
C ASN A 87 8.42 -11.38 17.90
N GLN A 88 8.59 -12.40 17.06
CA GLN A 88 9.91 -12.81 16.55
C GLN A 88 10.60 -11.73 15.72
N THR A 89 9.83 -10.91 15.00
CA THR A 89 10.39 -9.89 14.12
C THR A 89 10.57 -8.52 14.78
N LYS A 90 10.37 -8.40 16.10
CA LYS A 90 10.70 -7.17 16.85
C LYS A 90 12.22 -6.95 16.92
N HIS A 91 12.63 -5.69 16.94
CA HIS A 91 13.94 -5.33 17.48
C HIS A 91 13.83 -5.27 19.01
N SER A 92 14.86 -5.70 19.72
CA SER A 92 15.03 -5.44 21.14
C SER A 92 16.15 -4.42 21.34
N PHE A 93 16.27 -3.89 22.55
CA PHE A 93 17.38 -3.00 22.90
C PHE A 93 18.76 -3.69 22.85
N THR A 94 18.79 -5.02 22.87
CA THR A 94 20.04 -5.80 22.87
C THR A 94 20.35 -6.44 21.52
N ASN A 95 19.35 -6.70 20.68
CA ASN A 95 19.51 -7.39 19.40
C ASN A 95 18.48 -6.92 18.37
N TYR A 96 18.90 -6.84 17.11
CA TYR A 96 17.97 -6.66 16.00
C TYR A 96 17.27 -7.98 15.64
N ALA A 97 16.08 -7.91 15.02
CA ALA A 97 15.42 -9.05 14.41
C ALA A 97 16.35 -9.77 13.42
N ARG A 98 16.15 -11.08 13.24
CA ARG A 98 17.00 -11.89 12.37
C ARG A 98 16.92 -11.40 10.93
N GLY A 99 18.09 -11.13 10.37
CA GLY A 99 18.29 -10.67 9.01
C GLY A 99 19.53 -11.30 8.39
N PRO A 100 19.86 -10.94 7.15
CA PRO A 100 21.10 -11.39 6.52
C PRO A 100 22.33 -10.90 7.31
N HIS A 101 23.38 -11.72 7.40
CA HIS A 101 24.63 -11.39 8.11
C HIS A 101 25.52 -10.34 7.39
N GLY A 102 25.02 -9.77 6.29
CA GLY A 102 25.67 -8.78 5.44
C GLY A 102 24.85 -8.61 4.15
N LEU A 103 25.04 -7.49 3.46
CA LEU A 103 24.34 -7.22 2.19
C LEU A 103 25.17 -7.71 1.00
N ASP A 104 24.60 -8.66 0.26
CA ASP A 104 25.14 -9.12 -1.02
C ASP A 104 24.69 -8.19 -2.14
N TRP A 105 25.40 -7.07 -2.30
CA TRP A 105 25.11 -6.04 -3.29
C TRP A 105 25.17 -6.55 -4.74
N ALA A 106 25.99 -7.58 -5.01
CA ALA A 106 26.08 -8.17 -6.35
C ALA A 106 24.82 -8.97 -6.73
N ASN A 107 24.01 -9.33 -5.73
CA ASN A 107 22.77 -10.08 -5.87
C ASN A 107 21.54 -9.26 -5.42
N GLN A 108 21.67 -7.93 -5.34
CA GLN A 108 20.56 -7.05 -5.05
C GLN A 108 19.40 -7.31 -6.04
N PRO A 109 18.16 -7.52 -5.54
CA PRO A 109 17.01 -7.74 -6.40
C PRO A 109 16.82 -6.57 -7.36
N ASN A 110 16.57 -6.88 -8.63
CA ASN A 110 16.14 -5.87 -9.60
C ASN A 110 14.88 -5.16 -9.08
N PRO A 111 14.89 -3.83 -8.90
CA PRO A 111 13.75 -3.10 -8.38
C PRO A 111 12.63 -2.90 -9.42
N PHE A 112 12.77 -3.50 -10.62
CA PHE A 112 11.82 -3.40 -11.72
C PHE A 112 11.40 -4.79 -12.22
N ARG A 113 10.19 -5.19 -11.85
CA ARG A 113 9.48 -6.32 -12.48
C ARG A 113 9.16 -5.92 -13.92
N ARG A 114 9.30 -6.87 -14.84
CA ARG A 114 8.89 -6.74 -16.24
C ARG A 114 8.24 -8.03 -16.67
N TYR A 115 7.16 -7.93 -17.43
CA TYR A 115 6.53 -9.05 -18.12
C TYR A 115 7.03 -9.09 -19.56
N VAL A 116 8.20 -9.72 -19.74
CA VAL A 116 8.93 -9.79 -21.01
C VAL A 116 8.03 -10.34 -22.11
N SER A 117 7.96 -9.63 -23.24
CA SER A 117 7.09 -9.92 -24.40
C SER A 117 5.61 -9.50 -24.27
N ALA A 118 5.18 -8.92 -23.14
CA ALA A 118 3.90 -8.21 -23.11
C ALA A 118 3.98 -6.93 -23.96
N PRO A 119 2.94 -6.58 -24.74
CA PRO A 119 2.89 -5.31 -25.47
C PRO A 119 3.10 -4.12 -24.53
N LEU A 120 4.06 -3.26 -24.84
CA LEU A 120 4.43 -2.11 -24.02
C LEU A 120 3.85 -0.83 -24.64
N VAL A 121 3.02 -0.13 -23.87
CA VAL A 121 2.42 1.14 -24.27
C VAL A 121 3.01 2.28 -23.43
N PRO A 122 3.73 3.24 -24.03
CA PRO A 122 4.30 4.36 -23.29
C PRO A 122 3.23 5.33 -22.80
N LEU A 123 3.40 5.81 -21.56
CA LEU A 123 2.58 6.85 -20.95
C LEU A 123 3.24 8.22 -21.10
N GLN A 124 2.44 9.27 -20.89
CA GLN A 124 2.88 10.65 -21.01
C GLN A 124 3.61 11.11 -19.74
N HIS A 125 4.77 11.74 -19.92
CA HIS A 125 5.42 12.49 -18.85
C HIS A 125 4.83 13.89 -18.75
N PHE A 126 4.81 14.44 -17.54
CA PHE A 126 4.32 15.79 -17.28
C PHE A 126 5.45 16.69 -16.75
N PRO A 127 5.52 17.94 -17.20
CA PRO A 127 6.47 18.91 -16.66
C PRO A 127 6.18 19.15 -15.18
N THR A 128 7.26 19.28 -14.41
CA THR A 128 7.24 19.62 -12.98
C THR A 128 7.57 21.08 -12.70
N ASP A 129 7.91 21.85 -13.74
CA ASP A 129 8.38 23.23 -13.60
C ASP A 129 7.25 24.24 -13.85
N ASN A 130 7.05 25.15 -12.89
CA ASN A 130 5.97 26.13 -12.86
C ASN A 130 6.24 27.36 -13.75
N SER A 131 7.02 27.22 -14.82
CA SER A 131 7.41 28.35 -15.67
C SER A 131 6.21 28.99 -16.38
N ASN A 132 5.04 28.33 -16.42
CA ASN A 132 3.80 28.93 -16.92
C ASN A 132 2.53 28.47 -16.14
N PRO A 133 2.13 29.17 -15.06
CA PRO A 133 1.00 28.81 -14.20
C PRO A 133 -0.34 28.69 -14.94
N ALA A 134 -0.51 29.43 -16.04
CA ALA A 134 -1.73 29.43 -16.85
C ALA A 134 -1.97 28.12 -17.64
N THR A 135 -1.01 27.20 -17.66
CA THR A 135 -1.08 25.91 -18.39
C THR A 135 -1.20 24.68 -17.48
N ILE A 136 -1.16 24.87 -16.16
CA ILE A 136 -1.16 23.77 -15.19
C ILE A 136 -2.56 23.61 -14.63
N ASP A 137 -3.33 22.70 -15.23
CA ASP A 137 -4.61 22.21 -14.70
C ASP A 137 -4.34 21.22 -13.53
N ASP A 138 -3.78 21.72 -12.42
CA ASP A 138 -3.49 20.98 -11.18
C ASP A 138 -3.96 21.77 -9.95
N PRO A 139 -4.76 21.17 -9.04
CA PRO A 139 -5.24 21.87 -7.87
C PRO A 139 -4.11 22.17 -6.88
N LEU A 140 -4.35 23.16 -6.02
CA LEU A 140 -3.49 23.42 -4.87
C LEU A 140 -3.51 22.22 -3.92
N TYR A 141 -2.37 21.93 -3.28
CA TYR A 141 -2.27 20.83 -2.33
C TYR A 141 -3.25 21.01 -1.16
N SER A 142 -3.43 22.23 -0.67
CA SER A 142 -4.37 22.52 0.42
C SER A 142 -5.83 22.33 0.00
N SER A 143 -6.20 22.65 -1.24
CA SER A 143 -7.61 22.65 -1.66
C SER A 143 -8.21 21.24 -1.70
N VAL A 144 -7.40 20.21 -2.03
CA VAL A 144 -7.92 18.83 -2.14
C VAL A 144 -8.36 18.25 -0.79
N PHE A 145 -7.89 18.79 0.33
CA PHE A 145 -8.36 18.41 1.67
C PHE A 145 -9.70 19.06 2.05
N SER A 146 -10.16 20.06 1.30
CA SER A 146 -11.43 20.74 1.55
C SER A 146 -12.51 20.28 0.59
N SER A 147 -12.18 20.14 -0.69
CA SER A 147 -13.07 19.66 -1.74
C SER A 147 -12.28 19.03 -2.89
N LEU A 148 -12.90 18.08 -3.59
CA LEU A 148 -12.33 17.51 -4.81
C LEU A 148 -12.72 18.37 -6.03
N PRO A 149 -11.82 18.58 -7.02
CA PRO A 149 -12.16 19.26 -8.26
C PRO A 149 -13.12 18.42 -9.11
N SER A 150 -13.67 18.98 -10.20
CA SER A 150 -14.52 18.20 -11.12
C SER A 150 -13.77 16.98 -11.69
N PRO A 151 -14.43 15.81 -11.77
CA PRO A 151 -13.79 14.59 -12.27
C PRO A 151 -13.38 14.72 -13.73
N LYS A 152 -12.14 14.36 -14.04
CA LYS A 152 -11.65 14.28 -15.42
C LYS A 152 -12.06 12.95 -16.06
N PRO A 153 -12.27 12.89 -17.40
CA PRO A 153 -12.57 11.63 -18.08
C PRO A 153 -11.37 10.67 -18.04
N ILE A 154 -11.65 9.37 -18.14
CA ILE A 154 -10.60 8.36 -18.34
C ILE A 154 -10.01 8.57 -19.74
N SER A 155 -8.69 8.78 -19.81
CA SER A 155 -7.94 8.94 -21.06
C SER A 155 -6.50 8.48 -20.84
N LYS A 156 -5.74 8.31 -21.93
CA LYS A 156 -4.30 8.06 -21.82
C LYS A 156 -3.60 9.12 -20.97
N SER A 157 -3.97 10.39 -21.12
CA SER A 157 -3.37 11.50 -20.38
C SER A 157 -3.68 11.42 -18.88
N THR A 158 -4.93 11.19 -18.49
CA THR A 158 -5.31 11.13 -17.07
C THR A 158 -4.80 9.87 -16.37
N ILE A 159 -4.75 8.72 -17.04
CA ILE A 159 -4.08 7.51 -16.51
C ILE A 159 -2.57 7.70 -16.40
N SER A 160 -1.93 8.34 -17.40
CA SER A 160 -0.51 8.67 -17.33
C SER A 160 -0.23 9.55 -16.11
N ARG A 161 -1.05 10.59 -15.91
CA ARG A 161 -0.93 11.52 -14.80
C ARG A 161 -1.11 10.86 -13.44
N LEU A 162 -2.14 10.03 -13.29
CA LEU A 162 -2.37 9.28 -12.05
C LEU A 162 -1.11 8.50 -11.66
N LEU A 163 -0.57 7.70 -12.57
CA LEU A 163 0.60 6.86 -12.32
C LEU A 163 1.88 7.69 -12.14
N TYR A 164 2.02 8.80 -12.87
CA TYR A 164 3.14 9.73 -12.76
C TYR A 164 3.21 10.42 -11.38
N ASP A 165 2.05 10.82 -10.87
CA ASP A 165 1.90 11.56 -9.62
C ASP A 165 1.73 10.64 -8.39
N SER A 166 1.75 9.30 -8.56
CA SER A 166 1.60 8.33 -7.45
C SER A 166 2.69 7.25 -7.36
N LEU A 167 3.06 6.60 -8.47
CA LEU A 167 3.86 5.36 -8.45
C LEU A 167 5.13 5.44 -9.32
N ALA A 168 5.26 6.46 -10.17
CA ALA A 168 6.41 6.63 -11.04
C ALA A 168 7.70 6.98 -10.30
N LEU A 169 8.82 6.83 -11.02
CA LEU A 169 10.09 7.41 -10.58
C LEU A 169 9.95 8.93 -10.43
N SER A 170 10.50 9.48 -9.35
CA SER A 170 10.43 10.90 -8.98
C SER A 170 11.80 11.59 -9.01
N ALA A 171 12.89 10.84 -8.86
CA ALA A 171 14.26 11.31 -9.00
C ALA A 171 15.24 10.15 -9.17
N TRP A 172 16.45 10.50 -9.56
CA TRP A 172 17.63 9.64 -9.47
C TRP A 172 18.63 10.28 -8.51
N LYS A 173 19.24 9.47 -7.65
CA LYS A 173 20.35 9.88 -6.80
C LYS A 173 21.62 9.19 -7.28
N THR A 174 22.72 9.93 -7.29
CA THR A 174 24.05 9.41 -7.62
C THR A 174 25.01 9.79 -6.50
N ALA A 175 25.75 8.80 -5.99
CA ALA A 175 26.82 9.01 -5.03
C ALA A 175 27.98 8.08 -5.38
N GLY A 176 29.15 8.67 -5.66
CA GLY A 176 30.29 7.93 -6.21
C GLY A 176 29.91 7.23 -7.51
N PHE A 177 30.12 5.92 -7.58
CA PHE A 177 29.79 5.09 -8.75
C PHE A 177 28.40 4.44 -8.70
N SER A 178 27.59 4.76 -7.69
CA SER A 178 26.27 4.16 -7.49
C SER A 178 25.16 5.14 -7.85
N THR A 179 24.21 4.69 -8.65
CA THR A 179 23.01 5.44 -9.02
C THR A 179 21.77 4.61 -8.71
N TRP A 180 20.78 5.22 -8.06
CA TRP A 180 19.52 4.56 -7.71
C TRP A 180 18.32 5.48 -7.93
N SER A 181 17.20 4.88 -8.32
CA SER A 181 15.94 5.57 -8.54
C SER A 181 15.16 5.75 -7.25
N LEU A 182 14.47 6.87 -7.11
CA LEU A 182 13.44 7.12 -6.11
C LEU A 182 12.06 7.13 -6.78
N ARG A 183 11.03 6.70 -6.05
CA ARG A 183 9.63 6.79 -6.49
C ARG A 183 8.88 7.88 -5.73
N VAL A 184 7.67 8.21 -6.21
CA VAL A 184 6.78 9.14 -5.52
C VAL A 184 6.44 8.61 -4.13
N ASN A 185 5.93 7.37 -4.03
CA ASN A 185 5.74 6.70 -2.75
C ASN A 185 7.10 6.27 -2.15
N PRO A 186 7.30 6.46 -0.83
CA PRO A 186 8.50 5.97 -0.15
C PRO A 186 8.49 4.44 -0.07
N SER A 187 9.67 3.87 0.13
CA SER A 187 9.86 2.45 0.33
C SER A 187 10.96 2.20 1.35
N SER A 188 10.72 1.22 2.21
CA SER A 188 11.69 0.62 3.11
C SER A 188 13.01 0.31 2.39
N GLY A 189 14.08 1.00 2.78
CA GLY A 189 15.41 0.79 2.17
C GLY A 189 15.50 1.11 0.67
N ASN A 190 14.49 1.76 0.09
CA ASN A 190 14.33 2.02 -1.33
C ASN A 190 14.33 0.73 -2.19
N LEU A 191 13.66 -0.33 -1.73
CA LEU A 191 13.64 -1.65 -2.38
C LEU A 191 12.39 -1.88 -3.25
N HIS A 192 11.32 -1.13 -3.00
CA HIS A 192 10.08 -1.07 -3.79
C HIS A 192 9.49 -2.47 -4.07
N PRO A 193 9.03 -3.23 -3.07
CA PRO A 193 8.43 -4.55 -3.26
C PRO A 193 7.09 -4.51 -3.98
N THR A 194 6.38 -3.37 -3.93
CA THR A 194 5.04 -3.20 -4.49
C THR A 194 5.06 -3.03 -6.01
N GLU A 195 4.36 -3.91 -6.72
CA GLU A 195 4.00 -3.78 -8.13
C GLU A 195 2.57 -3.28 -8.28
N ALA A 196 2.25 -2.72 -9.45
CA ALA A 196 0.96 -2.11 -9.71
C ALA A 196 0.35 -2.58 -11.03
N TYR A 197 -0.97 -2.73 -11.03
CA TYR A 197 -1.76 -3.17 -12.16
C TYR A 197 -2.89 -2.18 -12.44
N VAL A 198 -3.21 -1.97 -13.72
CA VAL A 198 -4.35 -1.16 -14.16
C VAL A 198 -5.34 -2.08 -14.88
N ILE A 199 -6.59 -2.08 -14.41
CA ILE A 199 -7.71 -2.78 -15.07
C ILE A 199 -8.68 -1.71 -15.53
N ALA A 200 -8.76 -1.50 -16.84
CA ALA A 200 -9.37 -0.32 -17.42
C ALA A 200 -10.30 -0.65 -18.60
N PRO A 201 -11.26 0.24 -18.92
CA PRO A 201 -12.04 0.12 -20.15
C PRO A 201 -11.12 0.32 -21.37
N ALA A 202 -11.70 0.28 -22.57
CA ALA A 202 -10.97 0.74 -23.76
C ALA A 202 -10.54 2.20 -23.56
N ILE A 203 -9.27 2.49 -23.86
CA ILE A 203 -8.70 3.83 -23.76
C ILE A 203 -8.00 4.11 -25.07
N GLU A 204 -8.43 5.16 -25.75
CA GLU A 204 -7.83 5.62 -27.00
C GLU A 204 -6.31 5.79 -26.84
N SER A 205 -5.55 5.33 -27.85
CA SER A 205 -4.08 5.32 -27.85
C SER A 205 -3.41 4.43 -26.78
N VAL A 206 -4.18 3.59 -26.08
CA VAL A 206 -3.69 2.54 -25.18
C VAL A 206 -4.17 1.16 -25.61
N SER A 207 -5.49 0.95 -25.66
CA SER A 207 -6.09 -0.29 -26.16
C SER A 207 -7.54 -0.05 -26.63
N ASN A 208 -7.91 -0.71 -27.73
CA ASN A 208 -9.25 -0.67 -28.31
C ASN A 208 -10.27 -1.56 -27.58
N SER A 209 -9.85 -2.28 -26.55
CA SER A 209 -10.70 -3.15 -25.74
C SER A 209 -10.30 -3.04 -24.27
N PRO A 210 -11.21 -3.31 -23.32
CA PRO A 210 -10.85 -3.35 -21.91
C PRO A 210 -9.72 -4.34 -21.64
N PHE A 211 -8.86 -4.00 -20.69
CA PHE A 211 -7.59 -4.68 -20.50
C PHE A 211 -7.14 -4.73 -19.05
N VAL A 212 -6.25 -5.68 -18.76
CA VAL A 212 -5.40 -5.69 -17.57
C VAL A 212 -3.97 -5.39 -18.02
N ALA A 213 -3.31 -4.45 -17.36
CA ALA A 213 -1.92 -4.11 -17.63
C ALA A 213 -1.09 -4.06 -16.34
N HIS A 214 0.15 -4.50 -16.41
CA HIS A 214 1.16 -4.25 -15.38
C HIS A 214 1.80 -2.88 -15.64
N TYR A 215 1.99 -2.06 -14.61
CA TYR A 215 2.66 -0.78 -14.74
C TYR A 215 4.18 -0.94 -14.58
N ALA A 216 4.94 -0.62 -15.62
CA ALA A 216 6.40 -0.65 -15.62
C ALA A 216 6.96 0.75 -15.25
N PRO A 217 7.37 1.01 -13.99
CA PRO A 217 7.67 2.36 -13.51
C PRO A 217 8.98 2.92 -14.09
N LYS A 218 9.93 2.07 -14.47
CA LYS A 218 11.20 2.51 -15.08
C LYS A 218 10.97 3.15 -16.46
N GLU A 219 10.11 2.54 -17.25
CA GLU A 219 9.77 3.01 -18.60
C GLU A 219 8.56 3.95 -18.61
N HIS A 220 7.93 4.16 -17.45
CA HIS A 220 6.64 4.85 -17.32
C HIS A 220 5.66 4.38 -18.41
N SER A 221 5.34 3.09 -18.39
CA SER A 221 4.62 2.41 -19.47
C SER A 221 3.68 1.34 -18.93
N LEU A 222 2.69 0.94 -19.71
CA LEU A 222 1.78 -0.16 -19.42
C LEU A 222 2.17 -1.39 -20.24
N GLU A 223 2.41 -2.52 -19.57
CA GLU A 223 2.54 -3.84 -20.17
C GLU A 223 1.17 -4.49 -20.25
N ILE A 224 0.55 -4.52 -21.43
CA ILE A 224 -0.79 -5.10 -21.61
C ILE A 224 -0.70 -6.62 -21.42
N ARG A 225 -1.25 -7.10 -20.31
CA ARG A 225 -1.17 -8.50 -19.89
C ARG A 225 -2.29 -9.33 -20.50
N THR A 226 -3.51 -8.80 -20.56
CA THR A 226 -4.64 -9.48 -21.20
C THR A 226 -5.74 -8.49 -21.58
N HIS A 227 -6.68 -8.94 -22.41
CA HIS A 227 -7.94 -8.23 -22.67
C HIS A 227 -9.08 -8.93 -21.93
N ILE A 228 -10.04 -8.14 -21.45
CA ILE A 228 -11.17 -8.63 -20.65
C ILE A 228 -12.50 -8.35 -21.35
N PRO A 229 -13.60 -9.06 -20.99
CA PRO A 229 -14.91 -8.82 -21.57
C PRO A 229 -15.35 -7.35 -21.43
N SER A 230 -15.96 -6.80 -22.49
CA SER A 230 -16.38 -5.38 -22.51
C SER A 230 -17.37 -5.01 -21.42
N GLY A 231 -18.22 -5.96 -21.02
CA GLY A 231 -19.19 -5.79 -19.94
C GLY A 231 -18.60 -5.83 -18.53
N PHE A 232 -17.34 -6.25 -18.33
CA PHE A 232 -16.83 -6.51 -16.98
C PHE A 232 -16.93 -5.29 -16.05
N LEU A 233 -16.28 -4.17 -16.40
CA LEU A 233 -16.33 -2.96 -15.56
C LEU A 233 -17.74 -2.36 -15.43
N PRO A 234 -18.52 -2.11 -16.51
CA PRO A 234 -19.83 -1.49 -16.39
C PRO A 234 -20.88 -2.37 -15.67
N ASN A 235 -20.65 -3.68 -15.57
CA ASN A 235 -21.54 -4.56 -14.80
C ASN A 235 -21.37 -4.41 -13.29
N PHE A 236 -20.22 -3.92 -12.81
CA PHE A 236 -19.89 -3.89 -11.38
C PHE A 236 -19.61 -2.48 -10.83
N PHE A 237 -19.31 -1.51 -11.70
CA PHE A 237 -18.89 -0.18 -11.29
C PHE A 237 -19.57 0.92 -12.12
N PRO A 238 -19.71 2.14 -11.57
CA PRO A 238 -20.23 3.28 -12.30
C PRO A 238 -19.42 3.59 -13.56
N GLU A 239 -20.05 4.28 -14.51
CA GLU A 239 -19.35 4.82 -15.68
C GLU A 239 -18.18 5.72 -15.25
N GLY A 240 -17.07 5.64 -15.99
CA GLY A 240 -15.85 6.36 -15.65
C GLY A 240 -15.02 5.70 -14.53
N SER A 241 -15.30 4.45 -14.17
CA SER A 241 -14.50 3.69 -13.20
C SER A 241 -13.43 2.81 -13.85
N PHE A 242 -12.32 2.61 -13.14
CA PHE A 242 -11.27 1.64 -13.45
C PHE A 242 -10.64 1.14 -12.14
N LEU A 243 -9.79 0.12 -12.20
CA LEU A 243 -9.16 -0.45 -11.01
C LEU A 243 -7.64 -0.28 -11.02
N VAL A 244 -7.08 -0.12 -9.82
CA VAL A 244 -5.63 -0.18 -9.56
C VAL A 244 -5.36 -1.33 -8.59
N GLY A 245 -4.69 -2.38 -9.06
CA GLY A 245 -4.29 -3.53 -8.26
C GLY A 245 -2.87 -3.37 -7.73
N PHE A 246 -2.60 -3.92 -6.54
CA PHE A 246 -1.27 -3.99 -5.94
C PHE A 246 -0.91 -5.42 -5.55
N SER A 247 0.35 -5.76 -5.77
CA SER A 247 0.99 -6.99 -5.31
C SER A 247 2.36 -6.69 -4.72
N SER A 248 2.89 -7.61 -3.91
CA SER A 248 4.18 -7.48 -3.25
C SER A 248 5.11 -8.64 -3.61
N ILE A 249 6.36 -8.31 -3.89
CA ILE A 249 7.45 -9.29 -4.05
C ILE A 249 8.28 -9.29 -2.77
N PHE A 250 7.94 -10.16 -1.83
CA PHE A 250 8.56 -10.20 -0.49
C PHE A 250 10.08 -10.34 -0.53
N TRP A 251 10.61 -11.03 -1.54
CA TRP A 251 12.04 -11.21 -1.72
C TRP A 251 12.81 -9.87 -1.78
N ARG A 252 12.24 -8.81 -2.37
CA ARG A 252 12.92 -7.51 -2.47
C ARG A 252 13.28 -6.95 -1.10
N GLU A 253 12.32 -6.95 -0.17
CA GLU A 253 12.55 -6.53 1.21
C GLU A 253 13.38 -7.57 1.98
N ALA A 254 13.12 -8.87 1.79
CA ALA A 254 13.77 -9.95 2.53
C ALA A 254 15.27 -10.05 2.26
N TRP A 255 15.72 -9.65 1.06
CA TRP A 255 17.14 -9.54 0.74
C TRP A 255 17.91 -8.64 1.71
N LYS A 256 17.29 -7.56 2.22
CA LYS A 256 17.91 -6.63 3.17
C LYS A 256 17.47 -6.85 4.62
N TYR A 257 16.18 -7.08 4.83
CA TYR A 257 15.55 -7.02 6.16
C TYR A 257 15.22 -8.39 6.75
N GLY A 258 15.49 -9.47 6.01
CA GLY A 258 15.21 -10.84 6.41
C GLY A 258 13.80 -11.04 6.92
N GLU A 259 13.65 -11.58 8.13
CA GLU A 259 12.34 -11.95 8.66
C GLU A 259 11.38 -10.75 8.79
N ARG A 260 11.86 -9.50 8.91
CA ARG A 260 10.99 -8.31 9.01
C ARG A 260 10.32 -7.89 7.70
N ALA A 261 10.75 -8.45 6.56
CA ALA A 261 10.32 -7.99 5.24
C ALA A 261 8.82 -7.92 5.05
N PHE A 262 8.05 -8.87 5.60
CA PHE A 262 6.60 -8.85 5.46
C PHE A 262 5.95 -7.63 6.11
N ARG A 263 6.55 -7.03 7.16
CA ARG A 263 6.06 -5.75 7.71
C ARG A 263 6.29 -4.61 6.73
N TYR A 264 7.49 -4.57 6.14
CA TYR A 264 7.91 -3.50 5.25
C TYR A 264 7.18 -3.52 3.92
N CYS A 265 6.92 -4.70 3.35
CA CYS A 265 6.05 -4.82 2.18
C CYS A 265 4.67 -4.21 2.44
N ASN A 266 4.06 -4.49 3.59
CA ASN A 266 2.75 -3.94 3.91
C ASN A 266 2.77 -2.43 4.21
N HIS A 267 3.82 -1.89 4.85
CA HIS A 267 3.98 -0.43 4.94
C HIS A 267 4.06 0.24 3.56
N ASP A 268 4.78 -0.37 2.62
CA ASP A 268 4.91 0.13 1.25
C ASP A 268 3.56 0.10 0.50
N VAL A 269 2.72 -0.92 0.73
CA VAL A 269 1.35 -0.98 0.22
C VAL A 269 0.50 0.17 0.76
N GLY A 270 0.56 0.46 2.06
CA GLY A 270 -0.14 1.62 2.66
C GLY A 270 0.24 2.95 2.02
N HIS A 271 1.55 3.14 1.80
CA HIS A 271 2.05 4.30 1.07
C HIS A 271 1.59 4.35 -0.39
N ALA A 272 1.50 3.21 -1.09
CA ALA A 272 1.00 3.14 -2.46
C ALA A 272 -0.50 3.49 -2.53
N ILE A 273 -1.32 2.98 -1.59
CA ILE A 273 -2.74 3.33 -1.47
C ILE A 273 -2.89 4.84 -1.29
N ALA A 274 -2.18 5.42 -0.31
CA ALA A 274 -2.25 6.86 -0.04
C ALA A 274 -1.78 7.70 -1.24
N ALA A 275 -0.72 7.28 -1.93
CA ALA A 275 -0.23 7.99 -3.11
C ALA A 275 -1.25 7.98 -4.27
N VAL A 276 -1.89 6.83 -4.53
CA VAL A 276 -2.97 6.75 -5.53
C VAL A 276 -4.17 7.57 -5.11
N SER A 277 -4.59 7.53 -3.84
CA SER A 277 -5.69 8.35 -3.33
C SER A 277 -5.44 9.84 -3.52
N MET A 278 -4.23 10.32 -3.22
CA MET A 278 -3.88 11.73 -3.42
C MET A 278 -3.83 12.10 -4.91
N ALA A 279 -3.19 11.29 -5.76
CA ALA A 279 -3.13 11.56 -7.20
C ALA A 279 -4.52 11.53 -7.86
N ALA A 280 -5.39 10.61 -7.45
CA ALA A 280 -6.79 10.53 -7.88
C ALA A 280 -7.59 11.76 -7.45
N ALA A 281 -7.41 12.23 -6.21
CA ALA A 281 -8.05 13.45 -5.72
C ALA A 281 -7.69 14.67 -6.59
N GLY A 282 -6.44 14.77 -7.05
CA GLY A 282 -6.00 15.83 -7.98
C GLY A 282 -6.69 15.81 -9.36
N LEU A 283 -7.21 14.65 -9.76
CA LEU A 283 -7.94 14.41 -11.00
C LEU A 283 -9.47 14.49 -10.82
N GLY A 284 -9.93 14.81 -9.61
CA GLY A 284 -11.35 14.79 -9.26
C GLY A 284 -11.91 13.37 -9.17
N TRP A 285 -11.09 12.38 -8.90
CA TRP A 285 -11.55 11.02 -8.65
C TRP A 285 -11.55 10.70 -7.16
N ASP A 286 -12.39 9.74 -6.80
CA ASP A 286 -12.43 9.12 -5.49
C ASP A 286 -11.91 7.68 -5.58
N VAL A 287 -11.50 7.13 -4.45
CA VAL A 287 -10.83 5.82 -4.39
C VAL A 287 -11.39 5.02 -3.23
N LYS A 288 -11.70 3.74 -3.47
CA LYS A 288 -12.11 2.78 -2.43
C LYS A 288 -11.44 1.43 -2.63
N LEU A 289 -11.03 0.81 -1.53
CA LEU A 289 -10.52 -0.55 -1.53
C LEU A 289 -11.67 -1.54 -1.67
N LEU A 290 -11.55 -2.48 -2.63
CA LEU A 290 -12.53 -3.56 -2.83
C LEU A 290 -12.31 -4.69 -1.81
N ASP A 291 -12.56 -4.38 -0.54
CA ASP A 291 -12.15 -5.23 0.58
C ASP A 291 -12.89 -6.56 0.64
N GLY A 292 -14.04 -6.65 -0.03
CA GLY A 292 -14.81 -7.89 -0.12
C GLY A 292 -14.10 -9.03 -0.85
N LEU A 293 -13.22 -8.71 -1.80
CA LEU A 293 -12.46 -9.70 -2.56
C LEU A 293 -11.48 -10.48 -1.68
N GLY A 294 -11.31 -11.77 -1.98
CA GLY A 294 -10.34 -12.64 -1.33
C GLY A 294 -9.02 -12.74 -2.12
N TYR A 295 -8.04 -13.40 -1.50
CA TYR A 295 -6.72 -13.64 -2.10
C TYR A 295 -6.81 -14.25 -3.51
N VAL A 296 -7.63 -15.29 -3.69
CA VAL A 296 -7.81 -15.99 -4.98
C VAL A 296 -8.44 -15.09 -6.05
N ASP A 297 -9.36 -14.20 -5.66
CA ASP A 297 -9.98 -13.26 -6.60
C ASP A 297 -8.93 -12.28 -7.14
N LEU A 298 -8.04 -11.80 -6.27
CA LEU A 298 -6.97 -10.88 -6.64
C LEU A 298 -5.90 -11.55 -7.50
N GLU A 299 -5.56 -12.82 -7.24
CA GLU A 299 -4.64 -13.59 -8.10
C GLU A 299 -5.19 -13.68 -9.53
N LYS A 300 -6.48 -14.00 -9.68
CA LYS A 300 -7.14 -14.11 -10.99
C LYS A 300 -7.24 -12.76 -11.70
N LEU A 301 -7.66 -11.72 -10.99
CA LEU A 301 -7.82 -10.37 -11.55
C LEU A 301 -6.51 -9.82 -12.13
N MET A 302 -5.39 -10.06 -11.45
CA MET A 302 -4.07 -9.54 -11.85
C MET A 302 -3.23 -10.54 -12.67
N GLY A 303 -3.73 -11.77 -12.87
CA GLY A 303 -3.05 -12.81 -13.65
C GLY A 303 -1.79 -13.35 -12.97
N LEU A 304 -1.86 -13.51 -11.65
CA LEU A 304 -0.77 -13.99 -10.81
C LEU A 304 -0.76 -15.51 -10.66
N GLU A 305 -1.80 -16.22 -11.15
CA GLU A 305 -1.83 -17.69 -11.24
C GLU A 305 -0.70 -18.27 -12.12
N ILE A 306 0.02 -17.42 -12.86
CA ILE A 306 1.23 -17.80 -13.61
C ILE A 306 2.37 -18.25 -12.69
N PHE A 307 2.38 -17.81 -11.43
CA PHE A 307 3.38 -18.22 -10.46
C PHE A 307 3.00 -19.60 -9.88
N PRO A 308 3.95 -20.55 -9.82
CA PRO A 308 3.68 -21.87 -9.27
C PRO A 308 3.42 -21.79 -7.76
N GLU A 309 2.66 -22.76 -7.24
CA GLU A 309 2.48 -22.91 -5.80
C GLU A 309 3.84 -23.09 -5.10
N PHE A 310 4.09 -22.26 -4.08
CA PHE A 310 5.35 -22.27 -3.34
C PHE A 310 5.28 -23.18 -2.12
N LYS A 311 6.13 -24.21 -2.08
CA LYS A 311 6.28 -25.10 -0.92
C LYS A 311 7.19 -24.48 0.12
N ILE A 312 6.60 -24.01 1.22
CA ILE A 312 7.32 -23.33 2.29
C ILE A 312 8.26 -24.31 3.02
N PRO A 313 9.59 -24.04 3.06
CA PRO A 313 10.53 -24.93 3.75
C PRO A 313 10.31 -24.91 5.27
N SER A 314 10.73 -25.98 5.96
CA SER A 314 10.59 -26.14 7.42
C SER A 314 11.44 -25.17 8.25
N ARG A 315 12.44 -24.55 7.61
CA ARG A 315 13.40 -23.61 8.21
C ARG A 315 13.91 -22.65 7.14
N PRO A 316 14.65 -21.60 7.50
CA PRO A 316 15.28 -20.74 6.51
C PRO A 316 16.28 -21.51 5.64
N VAL A 317 16.22 -21.31 4.33
CA VAL A 317 17.09 -21.96 3.34
C VAL A 317 17.70 -20.92 2.42
N LYS A 318 19.00 -21.04 2.12
CA LYS A 318 19.69 -20.28 1.09
C LYS A 318 19.90 -21.15 -0.14
N GLY A 319 19.68 -20.60 -1.34
CA GLY A 319 19.91 -21.31 -2.59
C GLY A 319 19.37 -20.54 -3.79
N LYS A 320 19.29 -21.20 -4.94
CA LYS A 320 18.58 -20.68 -6.11
C LYS A 320 17.11 -21.05 -5.95
N LEU A 321 16.28 -20.08 -5.56
CA LEU A 321 14.86 -20.27 -5.30
C LEU A 321 14.04 -19.24 -6.11
N PRO A 322 14.12 -19.24 -7.45
CA PRO A 322 13.41 -18.27 -8.29
C PRO A 322 11.90 -18.21 -8.03
N GLU A 323 11.32 -19.31 -7.53
CA GLU A 323 9.92 -19.40 -7.14
C GLU A 323 9.53 -18.44 -6.01
N ILE A 324 10.46 -17.97 -5.15
CA ILE A 324 10.13 -17.01 -4.08
C ILE A 324 9.99 -15.56 -4.56
N GLU A 325 10.28 -15.31 -5.83
CA GLU A 325 10.07 -14.02 -6.48
C GLU A 325 8.64 -13.86 -7.01
N PHE A 326 7.73 -14.78 -6.66
CA PHE A 326 6.31 -14.63 -6.95
C PHE A 326 5.75 -13.33 -6.39
N GLU A 327 4.66 -12.88 -7.01
CA GLU A 327 3.92 -11.71 -6.57
C GLU A 327 2.76 -12.12 -5.67
N HIS A 328 2.77 -11.67 -4.42
CA HIS A 328 1.65 -11.84 -3.49
C HIS A 328 0.59 -10.76 -3.77
N PRO A 329 -0.65 -11.09 -4.14
CA PRO A 329 -1.69 -10.07 -4.30
C PRO A 329 -2.06 -9.43 -2.95
N ASP A 330 -1.94 -8.11 -2.85
CA ASP A 330 -2.25 -7.38 -1.62
C ASP A 330 -3.69 -6.86 -1.62
N CYS A 331 -4.02 -6.00 -2.58
CA CYS A 331 -5.35 -5.40 -2.66
C CYS A 331 -5.66 -4.83 -4.05
N VAL A 332 -6.92 -4.46 -4.27
CA VAL A 332 -7.33 -3.68 -5.45
C VAL A 332 -8.19 -2.49 -5.00
N LEU A 333 -7.94 -1.36 -5.65
CA LEU A 333 -8.66 -0.11 -5.48
C LEU A 333 -9.57 0.10 -6.68
N VAL A 334 -10.84 0.45 -6.46
CA VAL A 334 -11.67 1.07 -7.48
C VAL A 334 -11.44 2.58 -7.46
N VAL A 335 -11.18 3.15 -8.63
CA VAL A 335 -11.07 4.59 -8.86
C VAL A 335 -12.27 5.01 -9.70
N PHE A 336 -13.02 6.00 -9.23
CA PHE A 336 -14.28 6.41 -9.84
C PHE A 336 -14.46 7.94 -9.75
N PRO A 337 -15.31 8.55 -10.60
CA PRO A 337 -15.55 9.99 -10.57
C PRO A 337 -16.12 10.43 -9.21
N ASN A 338 -15.60 11.51 -8.62
CA ASN A 338 -16.24 12.05 -7.41
C ASN A 338 -17.65 12.58 -7.74
N GLY A 339 -18.53 12.61 -6.74
CA GLY A 339 -19.91 13.05 -6.92
C GLY A 339 -20.84 12.00 -7.54
N VAL A 340 -20.32 10.82 -7.91
CA VAL A 340 -21.16 9.65 -8.17
C VAL A 340 -21.93 9.32 -6.90
N GLY A 341 -23.25 9.10 -7.03
CA GLY A 341 -24.10 8.71 -5.90
C GLY A 341 -23.69 7.36 -5.31
N ASN A 342 -24.42 6.90 -4.29
CA ASN A 342 -24.14 5.61 -3.68
C ASN A 342 -24.26 4.49 -4.73
N PHE A 343 -23.21 3.70 -4.87
CA PHE A 343 -23.22 2.43 -5.59
C PHE A 343 -22.69 1.33 -4.68
N ASP A 344 -23.16 0.12 -4.90
CA ASP A 344 -22.75 -1.08 -4.18
C ASP A 344 -22.07 -2.04 -5.14
N VAL A 345 -21.21 -2.92 -4.60
CA VAL A 345 -20.49 -3.93 -5.35
C VAL A 345 -20.91 -5.30 -4.83
N ASN A 346 -21.64 -6.05 -5.66
CA ASN A 346 -21.97 -7.43 -5.35
C ASN A 346 -20.73 -8.31 -5.48
N TYR A 347 -20.01 -8.52 -4.36
CA TYR A 347 -18.77 -9.28 -4.33
C TYR A 347 -18.93 -10.74 -4.77
N LYS A 348 -20.10 -11.34 -4.58
CA LYS A 348 -20.36 -12.73 -5.02
C LYS A 348 -20.38 -12.83 -6.53
N GLU A 349 -21.10 -11.91 -7.19
CA GLU A 349 -21.17 -11.85 -8.65
C GLU A 349 -19.83 -11.42 -9.25
N LEU A 350 -19.14 -10.46 -8.62
CA LEU A 350 -17.80 -10.04 -9.03
C LEU A 350 -16.81 -11.21 -8.96
N SER A 351 -16.76 -11.94 -7.84
CA SER A 351 -15.92 -13.14 -7.70
C SER A 351 -16.27 -14.22 -8.75
N SER A 352 -17.56 -14.40 -9.04
CA SER A 352 -18.02 -15.33 -10.09
C SER A 352 -17.57 -14.89 -11.48
N ALA A 353 -17.57 -13.59 -11.79
CA ALA A 353 -17.02 -13.10 -13.06
C ALA A 353 -15.48 -13.26 -13.12
N LEU A 354 -14.79 -13.06 -12.00
CA LEU A 354 -13.35 -13.24 -11.89
C LEU A 354 -12.90 -14.69 -12.08
N SER A 355 -13.76 -15.69 -11.85
CA SER A 355 -13.40 -17.09 -12.15
C SER A 355 -13.14 -17.35 -13.63
N GLU A 356 -13.68 -16.51 -14.52
CA GLU A 356 -13.44 -16.62 -15.95
C GLU A 356 -12.07 -16.02 -16.37
N PHE A 357 -11.42 -15.25 -15.49
CA PHE A 357 -10.12 -14.63 -15.80
C PHE A 357 -8.99 -15.67 -15.94
N SER A 358 -9.11 -16.81 -15.26
CA SER A 358 -8.18 -17.94 -15.38
C SER A 358 -8.17 -18.55 -16.79
N LYS A 359 -9.22 -18.31 -17.60
CA LYS A 359 -9.34 -18.79 -18.98
C LYS A 359 -8.78 -17.81 -20.01
N LEU A 360 -8.40 -16.60 -19.58
CA LEU A 360 -7.89 -15.56 -20.48
C LEU A 360 -6.44 -15.87 -20.90
N GLU A 361 -6.06 -15.38 -22.07
CA GLU A 361 -4.70 -15.48 -22.56
C GLU A 361 -3.82 -14.39 -21.92
N TRP A 362 -3.04 -14.78 -20.91
CA TRP A 362 -2.10 -13.90 -20.23
C TRP A 362 -0.76 -13.81 -20.98
N LYS A 363 -0.35 -12.58 -21.28
CA LYS A 363 0.85 -12.26 -22.06
C LYS A 363 2.02 -11.87 -21.18
N GLY A 364 3.21 -12.18 -21.66
CA GLY A 364 4.49 -11.83 -21.06
C GLY A 364 4.90 -12.75 -19.90
N LYS A 365 6.21 -12.87 -19.69
CA LYS A 365 6.80 -13.69 -18.62
C LYS A 365 7.55 -12.81 -17.62
N PRO A 366 7.37 -13.02 -16.31
CA PRO A 366 8.10 -12.25 -15.30
C PRO A 366 9.60 -12.48 -15.46
N ASN A 367 10.39 -11.41 -15.40
CA ASN A 367 11.85 -11.50 -15.35
C ASN A 367 12.37 -12.11 -14.03
N LEU A 368 13.63 -12.52 -13.97
CA LEU A 368 14.27 -12.87 -12.70
C LEU A 368 14.85 -11.61 -12.04
N LEU A 369 14.74 -11.49 -10.71
CA LEU A 369 15.19 -10.34 -9.94
C LEU A 369 16.56 -10.55 -9.32
N SER A 370 16.86 -11.76 -8.83
CA SER A 370 18.13 -12.15 -8.20
C SER A 370 18.60 -13.51 -8.69
N LYS A 371 19.91 -13.77 -8.58
CA LYS A 371 20.52 -15.06 -8.94
C LYS A 371 20.39 -16.09 -7.82
N GLU A 372 20.47 -15.64 -6.58
CA GLU A 372 20.34 -16.45 -5.36
C GLU A 372 19.38 -15.81 -4.37
N HIS A 373 18.91 -16.61 -3.42
CA HIS A 373 17.83 -16.27 -2.52
C HIS A 373 18.10 -16.78 -1.11
N VAL A 374 17.52 -16.10 -0.13
CA VAL A 374 17.36 -16.61 1.24
C VAL A 374 15.87 -16.62 1.55
N CYS A 375 15.28 -17.81 1.61
CA CYS A 375 13.89 -17.98 1.99
C CYS A 375 13.78 -17.92 3.51
N TRP A 376 13.17 -16.87 4.04
CA TRP A 376 12.79 -16.75 5.45
C TRP A 376 11.37 -17.30 5.60
N ASP A 377 11.26 -18.58 5.97
CA ASP A 377 10.00 -19.34 5.95
C ASP A 377 8.86 -18.66 6.73
N ILE A 378 9.18 -17.96 7.83
CA ILE A 378 8.19 -17.28 8.65
C ILE A 378 7.41 -16.20 7.90
N ILE A 379 8.00 -15.56 6.88
CA ILE A 379 7.31 -14.60 6.01
C ILE A 379 6.15 -15.31 5.33
N TYR A 380 6.45 -16.40 4.63
CA TYR A 380 5.50 -17.13 3.81
C TYR A 380 4.46 -17.85 4.68
N ARG A 381 4.84 -18.43 5.82
CA ARG A 381 3.87 -19.01 6.79
C ARG A 381 2.87 -17.97 7.28
N THR A 382 3.34 -16.74 7.50
CA THR A 382 2.48 -15.64 7.96
C THR A 382 1.61 -15.15 6.83
N ALA A 383 2.15 -14.98 5.62
CA ALA A 383 1.40 -14.60 4.43
C ALA A 383 0.27 -15.60 4.13
N GLU A 384 0.53 -16.91 4.24
CA GLU A 384 -0.52 -17.93 4.14
C GLU A 384 -1.57 -17.80 5.25
N ALA A 385 -1.14 -17.60 6.50
CA ALA A 385 -2.05 -17.51 7.63
C ALA A 385 -2.98 -16.27 7.59
N VAL A 386 -2.58 -15.22 6.88
CA VAL A 386 -3.36 -13.97 6.76
C VAL A 386 -4.05 -13.84 5.42
N LYS A 387 -4.07 -14.88 4.58
CA LYS A 387 -4.86 -14.88 3.34
C LYS A 387 -6.31 -14.60 3.66
N LYS A 388 -6.83 -13.54 3.07
CA LYS A 388 -8.22 -13.17 3.24
C LYS A 388 -9.11 -14.04 2.35
N PRO A 389 -10.19 -14.65 2.89
CA PRO A 389 -11.23 -15.27 2.06
C PRO A 389 -12.15 -14.21 1.42
N LEU A 390 -12.92 -14.64 0.42
CA LEU A 390 -14.04 -13.84 -0.09
C LEU A 390 -15.03 -13.57 1.05
N THR A 391 -15.40 -12.30 1.24
CA THR A 391 -16.40 -11.88 2.24
C THR A 391 -17.62 -11.34 1.52
N ALA A 392 -18.40 -12.25 0.92
CA ALA A 392 -19.52 -11.93 0.03
C ALA A 392 -20.67 -11.16 0.69
N GLY A 393 -20.77 -11.18 2.03
CA GLY A 393 -21.79 -10.45 2.79
C GLY A 393 -21.35 -9.08 3.30
N ASN A 394 -20.14 -8.62 2.99
CA ASN A 394 -19.70 -7.27 3.35
C ASN A 394 -20.28 -6.27 2.36
N GLU A 395 -21.00 -5.27 2.85
CA GLU A 395 -21.51 -4.16 2.04
C GLU A 395 -20.36 -3.27 1.56
N PHE A 396 -20.36 -2.93 0.27
CA PHE A 396 -19.49 -1.89 -0.24
C PHE A 396 -20.19 -0.53 -0.06
N MET A 397 -19.53 0.39 0.65
CA MET A 397 -20.11 1.70 0.93
C MET A 397 -19.18 2.84 0.53
N VAL A 398 -19.72 3.76 -0.27
CA VAL A 398 -19.11 5.05 -0.55
C VAL A 398 -19.65 6.08 0.43
N ASN A 399 -18.88 6.36 1.48
CA ASN A 399 -19.23 7.42 2.41
C ASN A 399 -18.92 8.82 1.81
N PRO A 400 -19.74 9.84 2.12
CA PRO A 400 -19.47 11.21 1.72
C PRO A 400 -18.07 11.67 2.12
N PHE A 401 -17.42 12.43 1.23
CA PHE A 401 -16.14 13.04 1.52
C PHE A 401 -16.24 13.98 2.73
N ARG A 402 -15.28 13.87 3.65
CA ARG A 402 -15.12 14.80 4.76
C ARG A 402 -13.79 15.52 4.63
N GLY A 403 -13.84 16.85 4.63
CA GLY A 403 -12.64 17.67 4.59
C GLY A 403 -11.84 17.60 5.90
N SER A 404 -10.53 17.84 5.79
CA SER A 404 -9.66 17.99 6.97
C SER A 404 -9.87 19.35 7.66
N GLY A 405 -9.52 19.40 8.95
CA GLY A 405 -9.56 20.65 9.71
C GLY A 405 -8.54 21.65 9.20
N ILE A 406 -8.91 22.94 9.24
CA ILE A 406 -8.03 24.05 8.87
C ILE A 406 -7.68 24.82 10.14
N PHE A 407 -6.40 24.77 10.50
CA PHE A 407 -5.80 25.57 11.57
C PHE A 407 -4.92 26.69 11.01
N SER A 408 -4.11 26.41 9.97
CA SER A 408 -3.19 27.40 9.38
C SER A 408 -2.96 27.14 7.89
N GLU A 409 -3.76 27.81 7.04
CA GLU A 409 -3.62 27.75 5.57
C GLU A 409 -2.26 28.24 5.08
N SER A 410 -1.56 29.06 5.87
CA SER A 410 -0.23 29.57 5.53
C SER A 410 0.85 28.49 5.39
N SER A 411 0.64 27.29 5.95
CA SER A 411 1.65 26.23 5.94
C SER A 411 1.95 25.67 4.54
N TYR A 412 1.06 25.85 3.56
CA TYR A 412 1.15 25.22 2.23
C TYR A 412 0.98 26.20 1.05
N LYS A 413 1.10 27.51 1.30
CA LYS A 413 0.72 28.54 0.32
C LYS A 413 1.44 28.40 -1.02
N GLY A 414 0.65 28.23 -2.09
CA GLY A 414 1.09 28.32 -3.49
C GLY A 414 1.64 27.04 -4.10
N LEU A 415 1.73 25.93 -3.36
CA LEU A 415 2.21 24.66 -3.89
C LEU A 415 1.06 23.84 -4.47
N THR A 416 1.22 23.37 -5.71
CA THR A 416 0.26 22.43 -6.30
C THR A 416 0.43 21.03 -5.72
N LEU A 417 -0.62 20.20 -5.85
CA LEU A 417 -0.56 18.81 -5.41
C LEU A 417 0.57 18.05 -6.12
N ARG A 418 0.70 18.21 -7.45
CA ARG A 418 1.79 17.58 -8.22
C ARG A 418 3.15 18.01 -7.71
N GLU A 419 3.36 19.29 -7.45
CA GLU A 419 4.64 19.77 -6.95
C GLU A 419 5.03 19.09 -5.65
N ILE A 420 4.09 18.99 -4.70
CA ILE A 420 4.32 18.33 -3.42
C ILE A 420 4.67 16.86 -3.63
N VAL A 421 3.84 16.08 -4.33
CA VAL A 421 4.06 14.62 -4.46
C VAL A 421 5.33 14.30 -5.26
N ARG A 422 5.65 15.10 -6.29
CA ARG A 422 6.84 14.89 -7.13
C ARG A 422 8.12 15.34 -6.42
N LYS A 423 8.08 16.40 -5.61
CA LYS A 423 9.23 16.91 -4.82
C LYS A 423 9.42 16.21 -3.48
N ARG A 424 8.41 15.50 -2.96
CA ARG A 424 8.48 14.78 -1.66
C ARG A 424 9.69 13.86 -1.59
N ARG A 425 10.51 14.00 -0.56
CA ARG A 425 11.62 13.09 -0.25
C ARG A 425 11.58 12.75 1.24
N SER A 426 12.04 11.56 1.59
CA SER A 426 12.30 11.22 2.98
C SER A 426 13.57 11.98 3.40
N ALA A 427 13.47 12.80 4.45
CA ALA A 427 14.63 13.45 5.04
C ALA A 427 15.65 12.38 5.48
N VAL A 428 16.93 12.64 5.21
CA VAL A 428 18.03 11.76 5.62
C VAL A 428 18.61 12.23 6.96
N ASP A 429 18.47 13.52 7.25
CA ASP A 429 18.97 14.17 8.44
C ASP A 429 18.09 15.38 8.80
N MET A 430 18.16 15.84 10.05
CA MET A 430 17.49 17.02 10.58
C MET A 430 18.50 17.85 11.39
N ASP A 431 18.35 19.17 11.45
CA ASP A 431 19.39 20.06 12.01
C ASP A 431 19.48 20.08 13.55
N GLY A 432 18.51 19.48 14.26
CA GLY A 432 18.47 19.46 15.72
C GLY A 432 18.17 20.81 16.39
N VAL A 433 18.01 21.89 15.63
CA VAL A 433 17.90 23.27 16.15
C VAL A 433 16.64 23.99 15.69
N THR A 434 16.06 23.62 14.54
CA THR A 434 14.83 24.24 14.03
C THR A 434 13.67 24.04 15.00
N ILE A 435 12.88 25.10 15.17
CA ILE A 435 11.66 25.11 15.98
C ILE A 435 10.47 25.24 15.04
N MET A 436 9.53 24.30 15.15
CA MET A 436 8.29 24.29 14.37
C MET A 436 7.24 25.21 14.98
N ASP A 437 6.52 25.95 14.13
CA ASP A 437 5.33 26.68 14.54
C ASP A 437 4.23 25.71 15.04
N ARG A 438 3.55 26.09 16.13
CA ARG A 438 2.51 25.27 16.74
C ARG A 438 1.35 25.00 15.80
N GLY A 439 0.98 26.00 14.99
CA GLY A 439 -0.10 25.88 14.04
C GLY A 439 0.23 24.94 12.90
N THR A 440 1.47 24.97 12.40
CA THR A 440 1.95 23.97 11.44
C THR A 440 1.91 22.55 12.03
N PHE A 441 2.35 22.37 13.28
CA PHE A 441 2.28 21.07 13.95
C PHE A 441 0.83 20.54 14.03
N TYR A 442 -0.11 21.35 14.52
CA TYR A 442 -1.52 20.94 14.58
C TYR A 442 -2.14 20.71 13.21
N GLN A 443 -1.79 21.52 12.21
CA GLN A 443 -2.26 21.31 10.84
C GLN A 443 -1.81 19.95 10.27
N ILE A 444 -0.57 19.54 10.53
CA ILE A 444 -0.07 18.21 10.13
C ILE A 444 -0.92 17.11 10.79
N LEU A 445 -1.18 17.21 12.10
CA LEU A 445 -1.96 16.20 12.82
C LEU A 445 -3.42 16.14 12.37
N LEU A 446 -4.02 17.28 11.99
CA LEU A 446 -5.38 17.32 11.45
C LEU A 446 -5.50 16.56 10.12
N HIS A 447 -4.46 16.55 9.29
CA HIS A 447 -4.43 15.69 8.09
C HIS A 447 -4.23 14.21 8.40
N CYS A 448 -3.80 13.86 9.61
CA CYS A 448 -3.70 12.48 10.07
C CYS A 448 -5.03 11.92 10.65
N LEU A 449 -6.06 12.77 10.81
CA LEU A 449 -7.34 12.35 11.36
C LEU A 449 -8.19 11.61 10.33
N PRO A 450 -8.74 10.42 10.67
CA PRO A 450 -9.43 9.60 9.70
C PRO A 450 -10.78 10.19 9.29
N SER A 451 -11.51 10.86 10.18
CA SER A 451 -12.90 11.26 9.95
C SER A 451 -13.05 12.69 9.41
N GLY A 452 -11.96 13.44 9.27
CA GLY A 452 -12.00 14.87 8.93
C GLY A 452 -12.41 15.74 10.13
N SER A 453 -12.87 16.96 9.89
CA SER A 453 -13.15 17.96 10.95
C SER A 453 -14.61 18.38 11.04
N GLN A 454 -15.51 17.44 11.33
CA GLN A 454 -16.92 17.76 11.54
C GLN A 454 -17.21 18.04 13.03
N LYS A 455 -17.99 19.09 13.28
CA LYS A 455 -18.43 19.43 14.64
C LYS A 455 -19.24 18.28 15.24
N ASN A 456 -18.89 17.91 16.47
CA ASN A 456 -19.59 16.93 17.31
C ASN A 456 -19.58 15.48 16.81
N GLU A 457 -18.75 15.14 15.83
CA GLU A 457 -18.50 13.73 15.45
C GLU A 457 -17.16 13.27 16.02
N LYS A 458 -17.14 12.05 16.57
CA LYS A 458 -15.92 11.42 17.06
C LYS A 458 -15.04 10.97 15.89
N GLN A 459 -13.73 11.06 16.06
CA GLN A 459 -12.77 10.42 15.18
C GLN A 459 -12.91 8.90 15.29
N ARG A 460 -13.17 8.24 14.16
CA ARG A 460 -13.32 6.78 14.04
C ARG A 460 -13.28 6.32 12.58
N LYS A 461 -14.28 6.71 11.80
CA LYS A 461 -14.46 6.26 10.41
C LYS A 461 -13.42 6.90 9.50
N GLN A 462 -12.93 6.17 8.50
CA GLN A 462 -12.02 6.70 7.51
C GLN A 462 -12.79 7.40 6.37
N LEU A 463 -12.92 8.72 6.48
CA LEU A 463 -13.75 9.59 5.63
C LEU A 463 -12.94 10.71 4.95
N ALA A 464 -11.80 11.09 5.50
CA ALA A 464 -10.90 12.12 4.98
C ALA A 464 -9.74 11.53 4.17
N LEU A 465 -9.13 12.34 3.31
CA LEU A 465 -7.93 11.93 2.56
C LEU A 465 -6.72 11.77 3.49
N PRO A 466 -5.81 10.82 3.21
CA PRO A 466 -5.95 9.76 2.19
C PRO A 466 -6.75 8.55 2.71
N PHE A 467 -7.06 8.51 4.01
CA PHE A 467 -7.61 7.35 4.72
C PHE A 467 -8.94 6.84 4.16
N ARG A 468 -9.74 7.70 3.53
CA ARG A 468 -11.05 7.34 2.99
C ARG A 468 -11.03 6.20 1.99
N ALA A 469 -9.88 5.83 1.43
CA ALA A 469 -9.76 4.62 0.63
C ALA A 469 -10.05 3.32 1.41
N LEU A 470 -9.80 3.29 2.72
CA LEU A 470 -10.00 2.08 3.53
C LEU A 470 -11.44 2.03 4.08
N PRO A 471 -12.09 0.85 4.07
CA PRO A 471 -13.48 0.70 4.50
C PRO A 471 -13.68 0.35 5.98
N TRP A 472 -12.62 0.20 6.77
CA TRP A 472 -12.71 -0.06 8.21
C TRP A 472 -12.54 1.22 9.04
N ASP A 473 -13.01 1.16 10.29
CA ASP A 473 -12.71 2.16 11.32
C ASP A 473 -11.23 2.14 11.68
N SER A 474 -10.64 3.30 11.97
CA SER A 474 -9.22 3.45 12.29
C SER A 474 -8.81 2.58 13.48
N GLU A 475 -7.74 1.81 13.30
CA GLU A 475 -7.17 0.92 14.32
C GLU A 475 -5.76 1.35 14.74
N VAL A 476 -5.18 2.36 14.10
CA VAL A 476 -3.82 2.85 14.34
C VAL A 476 -3.84 4.25 14.94
N HIS A 477 -3.09 4.46 16.02
CA HIS A 477 -2.94 5.74 16.71
C HIS A 477 -1.48 6.23 16.62
N ALA A 478 -1.20 7.46 17.07
CA ALA A 478 0.18 7.98 17.07
C ALA A 478 0.63 8.42 18.47
N ALA A 479 1.74 7.86 18.93
CA ALA A 479 2.51 8.37 20.06
C ALA A 479 3.55 9.37 19.53
N LEU A 480 3.56 10.60 20.04
CA LEU A 480 4.40 11.69 19.56
C LEU A 480 5.41 12.11 20.62
N PHE A 481 6.69 12.11 20.26
CA PHE A 481 7.77 12.67 21.07
C PHE A 481 8.04 14.09 20.59
N VAL A 482 7.53 15.09 21.31
CA VAL A 482 7.65 16.51 20.96
C VAL A 482 8.95 17.07 21.51
N HIS A 483 9.80 17.62 20.63
CA HIS A 483 11.14 18.11 20.98
C HIS A 483 11.26 19.63 20.87
N ARG A 484 10.75 20.23 19.79
CA ARG A 484 10.91 21.65 19.42
C ARG A 484 9.68 22.17 18.68
N VAL A 485 8.55 22.28 19.37
CA VAL A 485 7.32 22.94 18.86
C VAL A 485 7.06 24.18 19.71
N ALA A 486 6.98 25.35 19.09
CA ALA A 486 6.81 26.62 19.80
C ALA A 486 5.52 26.59 20.65
N GLY A 487 5.59 27.06 21.90
CA GLY A 487 4.42 27.14 22.78
C GLY A 487 3.77 25.79 23.13
N LEU A 488 4.44 24.66 22.90
CA LEU A 488 4.05 23.33 23.36
C LEU A 488 5.19 22.73 24.21
N PRO A 489 4.92 22.28 25.44
CA PRO A 489 5.95 21.66 26.27
C PRO A 489 6.62 20.47 25.58
N LYS A 490 7.91 20.24 25.86
CA LYS A 490 8.60 19.02 25.44
C LYS A 490 8.02 17.83 26.21
N GLY A 491 7.79 16.72 25.52
CA GLY A 491 7.24 15.54 26.18
C GLY A 491 6.69 14.50 25.23
N LEU A 492 5.96 13.56 25.83
CA LEU A 492 5.22 12.50 25.17
C LEU A 492 3.75 12.90 25.08
N TYR A 493 3.22 12.84 23.85
CA TYR A 493 1.84 13.10 23.51
C TYR A 493 1.23 11.90 22.79
N PHE A 494 -0.09 11.83 22.72
CA PHE A 494 -0.81 10.76 22.05
C PHE A 494 -1.97 11.31 21.24
N LEU A 495 -1.99 11.01 19.94
CA LEU A 495 -3.08 11.34 19.02
C LEU A 495 -4.00 10.12 18.89
N VAL A 496 -5.21 10.24 19.43
CA VAL A 496 -6.22 9.18 19.42
C VAL A 496 -7.06 9.29 18.15
N ARG A 497 -6.70 8.54 17.12
CA ARG A 497 -7.40 8.52 15.83
C ARG A 497 -8.76 7.79 15.83
N ASN A 498 -9.01 6.95 16.83
CA ASN A 498 -10.31 6.35 17.10
C ASN A 498 -10.65 6.55 18.58
N GLU A 499 -11.59 7.46 18.84
CA GLU A 499 -11.97 7.88 20.20
C GLU A 499 -12.70 6.79 20.98
N ASP A 500 -13.26 5.77 20.31
CA ASP A 500 -13.84 4.61 21.00
C ASP A 500 -12.77 3.79 21.71
N HIS A 501 -11.49 3.88 21.30
CA HIS A 501 -10.37 3.20 21.94
C HIS A 501 -9.75 3.99 23.11
N PHE A 502 -10.22 5.20 23.41
CA PHE A 502 -9.58 6.10 24.38
C PHE A 502 -9.37 5.46 25.76
N ASN A 503 -10.41 4.82 26.30
CA ASN A 503 -10.35 4.22 27.64
C ASN A 503 -9.39 3.03 27.68
N ASP A 504 -9.38 2.20 26.64
CA ASP A 504 -8.49 1.04 26.56
C ASP A 504 -7.03 1.46 26.42
N LEU A 505 -6.75 2.48 25.61
CA LEU A 505 -5.42 3.09 25.50
C LEU A 505 -4.94 3.66 26.84
N LYS A 506 -5.81 4.37 27.56
CA LYS A 506 -5.49 4.92 28.89
C LYS A 506 -5.19 3.81 29.89
N LYS A 507 -5.96 2.71 29.88
CA LYS A 507 -5.76 1.54 30.75
C LYS A 507 -4.51 0.73 30.40
N ALA A 508 -4.15 0.65 29.13
CA ALA A 508 -3.00 -0.12 28.64
C ALA A 508 -1.64 0.61 28.81
N THR A 509 -1.67 1.90 29.17
CA THR A 509 -0.47 2.72 29.40
C THR A 509 -0.21 2.94 30.89
N ARG A 510 0.89 3.63 31.22
CA ARG A 510 1.25 3.86 32.63
C ARG A 510 0.17 4.67 33.34
N SER A 511 -0.15 4.28 34.57
CA SER A 511 -1.20 4.93 35.37
C SER A 511 -0.88 6.38 35.76
N ASP A 512 0.39 6.79 35.70
CA ASP A 512 0.84 8.15 35.99
C ASP A 512 0.81 9.09 34.77
N PHE A 513 0.42 8.60 33.58
CA PHE A 513 0.19 9.46 32.43
C PHE A 513 -1.04 10.34 32.61
N LYS A 514 -0.89 11.63 32.28
CA LYS A 514 -1.92 12.64 32.53
C LYS A 514 -3.18 12.48 31.68
N TRP A 515 -3.00 12.20 30.38
CA TRP A 515 -4.09 12.18 29.40
C TRP A 515 -4.89 13.50 29.36
N GLU A 516 -4.18 14.62 29.32
CA GLU A 516 -4.77 15.97 29.33
C GLU A 516 -4.63 16.64 27.96
N LYS A 517 -5.68 17.32 27.49
CA LYS A 517 -5.61 18.06 26.24
C LYS A 517 -4.68 19.27 26.38
N PRO A 518 -3.69 19.48 25.48
CA PRO A 518 -2.75 20.59 25.61
C PRO A 518 -3.45 21.95 25.50
N GLU A 519 -2.95 22.94 26.22
CA GLU A 519 -3.47 24.31 26.15
C GLU A 519 -3.39 24.86 24.71
N GLY A 520 -4.50 25.44 24.23
CA GLY A 520 -4.61 25.95 22.85
C GLY A 520 -4.66 24.87 21.77
N CYS A 521 -4.81 23.58 22.13
CA CYS A 521 -5.06 22.50 21.17
C CYS A 521 -6.48 22.62 20.58
N PRO A 522 -6.66 22.49 19.24
CA PRO A 522 -7.97 22.51 18.61
C PRO A 522 -8.95 21.54 19.25
N HIS A 523 -10.21 21.94 19.42
CA HIS A 523 -11.24 21.13 20.09
C HIS A 523 -11.48 19.80 19.38
N ASP A 524 -11.43 19.77 18.06
CA ASP A 524 -11.61 18.61 17.18
C ASP A 524 -10.35 17.75 17.00
N LEU A 525 -9.20 18.17 17.57
CA LEU A 525 -7.97 17.39 17.55
C LEU A 525 -7.84 16.55 18.85
N PRO A 526 -8.05 15.22 18.83
CA PRO A 526 -7.93 14.34 20.00
C PRO A 526 -6.46 14.04 20.36
N LEU A 527 -5.71 15.11 20.65
CA LEU A 527 -4.32 15.07 21.10
C LEU A 527 -4.25 15.25 22.62
N TYR A 528 -3.49 14.38 23.29
CA TYR A 528 -3.35 14.38 24.75
C TYR A 528 -1.86 14.41 25.16
N GLU A 529 -1.49 15.28 26.10
CA GLU A 529 -0.22 15.24 26.82
C GLU A 529 -0.23 14.06 27.80
N LEU A 530 0.77 13.18 27.69
CA LEU A 530 0.95 12.04 28.61
C LEU A 530 1.96 12.36 29.70
N ALA A 531 3.13 12.89 29.32
CA ALA A 531 4.21 13.22 30.24
C ALA A 531 5.09 14.34 29.67
N ARG A 532 5.56 15.24 30.54
CA ARG A 532 6.54 16.27 30.16
C ARG A 532 7.95 15.78 30.41
N GLY A 533 8.88 16.20 29.57
CA GLY A 533 10.29 15.85 29.68
C GLY A 533 11.01 15.90 28.35
N ASP A 534 12.34 15.85 28.40
CA ASP A 534 13.15 15.72 27.19
C ASP A 534 13.15 14.26 26.70
N CYS A 535 12.43 14.00 25.63
CA CYS A 535 12.32 12.65 25.06
C CYS A 535 13.31 12.36 23.93
N ARG A 536 14.30 13.23 23.64
CA ARG A 536 15.21 13.07 22.49
C ARG A 536 16.03 11.77 22.54
N ASP A 537 16.64 11.48 23.67
CA ASP A 537 17.41 10.24 23.83
C ASP A 537 16.52 9.00 23.75
N LEU A 538 15.29 9.10 24.27
CA LEU A 538 14.33 8.01 24.22
C LEU A 538 13.86 7.74 22.79
N SER A 539 13.45 8.78 22.05
CA SER A 539 12.99 8.64 20.66
C SER A 539 14.09 8.07 19.78
N LYS A 540 15.33 8.57 19.92
CA LYS A 540 16.51 8.04 19.23
C LYS A 540 16.71 6.55 19.48
N ARG A 541 16.69 6.10 20.74
CA ARG A 541 16.86 4.68 21.09
C ARG A 541 15.74 3.80 20.51
N LEU A 542 14.48 4.24 20.61
CA LEU A 542 13.33 3.51 20.06
C LEU A 542 13.38 3.42 18.53
N SER A 543 13.94 4.44 17.86
CA SER A 543 14.15 4.47 16.41
C SER A 543 15.46 3.83 15.97
N CYS A 544 15.94 2.80 16.69
CA CYS A 544 17.18 2.07 16.38
C CYS A 544 18.44 2.96 16.35
N HIS A 545 18.52 3.91 17.29
CA HIS A 545 19.62 4.87 17.45
C HIS A 545 19.79 5.88 16.30
N GLN A 546 18.75 6.10 15.50
CA GLN A 546 18.79 7.07 14.41
C GLN A 546 18.62 8.50 14.93
N ASP A 547 19.61 9.36 14.64
CA ASP A 547 19.66 10.78 15.04
C ASP A 547 18.43 11.57 14.57
N ILE A 548 17.90 11.24 13.39
CA ILE A 548 16.71 11.90 12.82
C ILE A 548 15.51 11.93 13.77
N ALA A 549 15.38 10.94 14.67
CA ALA A 549 14.28 10.87 15.63
C ALA A 549 14.45 11.84 16.80
N SER A 550 15.67 12.21 17.19
CA SER A 550 15.94 13.25 18.19
C SER A 550 16.08 14.64 17.57
N ASP A 551 16.51 14.69 16.31
CA ASP A 551 16.91 15.92 15.64
C ASP A 551 15.77 16.57 14.85
N GLY A 552 14.68 15.84 14.60
CA GLY A 552 13.40 16.40 14.15
C GLY A 552 12.69 17.23 15.22
N CYS A 553 11.82 18.16 14.82
CA CYS A 553 11.00 18.95 15.76
C CYS A 553 10.11 18.08 16.66
N PHE A 554 9.70 16.93 16.14
CA PHE A 554 9.08 15.82 16.85
C PHE A 554 9.39 14.53 16.10
N SER A 555 9.18 13.39 16.76
CA SER A 555 9.11 12.08 16.12
C SER A 555 7.83 11.36 16.54
N LEU A 556 7.44 10.32 15.81
CA LEU A 556 6.22 9.57 16.13
C LEU A 556 6.44 8.07 16.00
N GLY A 557 5.69 7.31 16.81
CA GLY A 557 5.48 5.88 16.68
C GLY A 557 4.00 5.60 16.45
N MET A 558 3.70 4.67 15.54
CA MET A 558 2.34 4.21 15.28
C MET A 558 2.00 3.04 16.23
N VAL A 559 0.84 3.11 16.88
CA VAL A 559 0.39 2.14 17.88
C VAL A 559 -0.97 1.60 17.46
N ALA A 560 -1.04 0.31 17.14
CA ALA A 560 -2.27 -0.34 16.72
C ALA A 560 -3.05 -0.91 17.91
N HIS A 561 -4.38 -0.96 17.79
CA HIS A 561 -5.30 -1.71 18.66
C HIS A 561 -5.17 -3.25 18.42
N PHE A 562 -3.93 -3.73 18.52
CA PHE A 562 -3.43 -4.91 17.82
C PHE A 562 -4.22 -6.21 18.00
N GLU A 563 -4.08 -6.88 19.14
CA GLU A 563 -4.68 -8.20 19.36
C GLU A 563 -6.22 -8.19 19.34
N PRO A 564 -6.91 -7.19 19.94
CA PRO A 564 -8.35 -7.06 19.79
C PRO A 564 -8.80 -6.98 18.34
N THR A 565 -8.17 -6.15 17.49
CA THR A 565 -8.51 -6.10 16.05
C THR A 565 -8.38 -7.48 15.38
N LEU A 566 -7.28 -8.22 15.67
CA LEU A 566 -7.06 -9.54 15.08
C LEU A 566 -8.07 -10.59 15.55
N ARG A 567 -8.63 -10.45 16.75
CA ARG A 567 -9.66 -11.34 17.31
C ARG A 567 -11.05 -10.98 16.79
N ASP A 568 -11.40 -9.70 16.78
CA ASP A 568 -12.76 -9.27 16.45
C ASP A 568 -13.01 -9.26 14.94
N LYS A 569 -12.01 -8.81 14.16
CA LYS A 569 -12.13 -8.67 12.70
C LYS A 569 -11.56 -9.88 11.96
N ALA A 570 -10.37 -10.34 12.34
CA ALA A 570 -9.65 -11.57 11.95
C ALA A 570 -8.17 -11.31 11.65
N VAL A 571 -7.40 -12.40 11.53
CA VAL A 571 -5.94 -12.38 11.33
C VAL A 571 -5.48 -11.66 10.04
N TRP A 572 -6.33 -11.63 9.01
CA TRP A 572 -6.05 -10.87 7.77
C TRP A 572 -6.06 -9.34 7.98
N MET A 573 -6.46 -8.85 9.16
CA MET A 573 -6.22 -7.45 9.53
C MET A 573 -4.75 -7.15 9.83
N TYR A 574 -3.89 -8.15 10.08
CA TYR A 574 -2.48 -7.92 10.36
C TYR A 574 -1.78 -7.07 9.29
N PRO A 575 -1.80 -7.42 7.99
CA PRO A 575 -1.24 -6.56 6.95
C PRO A 575 -1.90 -5.18 6.89
N ARG A 576 -3.22 -5.10 7.07
CA ARG A 576 -4.00 -3.85 7.00
C ARG A 576 -3.64 -2.83 8.07
N LEU A 577 -3.21 -3.28 9.25
CA LEU A 577 -2.68 -2.40 10.29
C LEU A 577 -1.36 -1.70 9.89
N PHE A 578 -0.65 -2.21 8.88
CA PHE A 578 0.53 -1.55 8.30
C PHE A 578 0.16 -0.68 7.09
N TRP A 579 -1.00 -0.94 6.47
CA TRP A 579 -1.52 -0.14 5.35
C TRP A 579 -2.07 1.20 5.83
N GLU A 580 -2.71 1.20 7.00
CA GLU A 580 -3.18 2.39 7.71
C GLU A 580 -2.03 3.17 8.37
#